data_AF-A0A7R9G9N6-F1
#
_entry.id   AF-A0A7R9G9N6-F1
#
_cell.length_a   1.000
_cell.length_b   1.000
_cell.length_c   1.000
_cell.angle_alpha   90.00
_cell.angle_beta   90.00
_cell.angle_gamma   90.00
#
_symmetry.space_group_name_H-M   'P 1'
#
loop_
_entity.id
_entity.type
_entity.pdbx_description
1 polymer ?
#
loop_
_entity_poly.entity_id
_entity_poly.type
_entity_poly.pdbx_seq_one_letter_code
_entity_poly.pdbx_strand_id
1 'polypeptide(L)'
;MDRNNRQFYNRQHFHQASEHENCRSHNPHDPRRAACSRCSAHVTQNERVRRFTREKRDQRQRALHQQHEQAQSLRDRSAIAARATRSIPILLRVTADESEESSTLDSSSTSRSSSSMSDVLSKRSKRKRRSAHKSRSGIRGRLDVHKVVRQYPVGAQFHGFTVQRSELVTELDLAAILLKHDDTGCKYLHLARNDTDNVFATLFRTIPEDSTGAPHILEHYVLNGSEKYPIRDALLKMMTRSVYSFMNAFTADDFTLYPFSTTNAKDFKNLQSVYLDGIFRPLLKELDFMQEGWRLEPLKPDDPSNSEYVLKGIVLNEMKGVYSDSFGVMRRKTKMALYPSGPYGHEAGGDPLKIPDLSWEGTKSFYKRNYHPSNAKLFSYGDMPLKDHLEFMKHYLNKFQNKKVPAPRTITEEPRWTEPRELTVYYQENPQSKEGNKAAVAVTYALTPIKNDFENFSLKILSELLVAGPNAPFYKCLQESHLGTGMLSFSGYEGLGNEPYFLIGKFE
;
A
#
# COMPACT_ATOMS: atom_id res chain seq x y z
N MET A 1 -21.65 -30.88 24.41
CA MET A 1 -23.09 -30.86 24.72
C MET A 1 -23.80 -32.00 23.98
N ASP A 2 -23.40 -33.26 24.22
CA ASP A 2 -23.79 -34.35 23.30
C ASP A 2 -24.04 -35.71 24.01
N ARG A 3 -24.59 -35.67 25.22
CA ARG A 3 -25.01 -36.89 25.96
C ARG A 3 -26.47 -36.90 26.44
N ASN A 4 -27.20 -35.79 26.36
CA ASN A 4 -28.58 -35.71 26.88
C ASN A 4 -29.70 -35.94 25.83
N ASN A 5 -29.38 -36.09 24.54
CA ASN A 5 -30.41 -36.31 23.50
C ASN A 5 -30.71 -37.79 23.17
N ARG A 6 -29.98 -38.76 23.75
CA ARG A 6 -30.21 -40.20 23.49
C ARG A 6 -31.31 -40.84 24.35
N GLN A 7 -31.74 -40.21 25.44
CA GLN A 7 -32.76 -40.77 26.33
C GLN A 7 -34.21 -40.42 25.93
N PHE A 8 -34.45 -39.41 25.09
CA PHE A 8 -35.79 -39.05 24.65
C PHE A 8 -36.30 -39.88 23.45
N TYR A 9 -35.41 -40.48 22.66
CA TYR A 9 -35.78 -41.23 21.45
C TYR A 9 -36.21 -42.70 21.72
N ASN A 10 -35.78 -43.29 22.84
CA ASN A 10 -36.05 -44.71 23.13
C ASN A 10 -37.36 -44.98 23.92
N ARG A 11 -38.07 -43.95 24.41
CA ARG A 11 -39.34 -44.14 25.13
C ARG A 11 -40.59 -44.17 24.25
N GLN A 12 -40.54 -43.66 23.02
CA GLN A 12 -41.71 -43.66 22.11
C GLN A 12 -41.87 -44.95 21.29
N HIS A 13 -40.81 -45.75 21.12
CA HIS A 13 -40.89 -46.97 20.30
C HIS A 13 -41.36 -48.24 21.04
N PHE A 14 -41.40 -48.23 22.38
CA PHE A 14 -41.86 -49.39 23.16
C PHE A 14 -43.38 -49.45 23.38
N HIS A 15 -44.13 -48.36 23.11
CA HIS A 15 -45.59 -48.34 23.30
C HIS A 15 -46.41 -48.68 22.06
N GLN A 16 -45.80 -48.87 20.88
CA GLN A 16 -46.51 -49.25 19.65
C GLN A 16 -46.38 -50.74 19.27
N ALA A 17 -45.59 -51.52 20.03
CA ALA A 17 -45.36 -52.93 19.74
C ALA A 17 -46.42 -53.87 20.38
N SER A 18 -47.32 -53.38 21.23
CA SER A 18 -48.31 -54.22 21.93
C SER A 18 -49.71 -54.26 21.30
N GLU A 19 -49.93 -53.61 20.15
CA GLU A 19 -51.25 -53.60 19.48
C GLU A 19 -51.29 -54.43 18.19
N HIS A 20 -50.21 -55.15 17.86
CA HIS A 20 -50.08 -55.85 16.57
C HIS A 20 -50.37 -57.35 16.57
N GLU A 21 -50.93 -57.92 17.66
CA GLU A 21 -51.20 -59.37 17.76
C GLU A 21 -52.65 -59.81 17.50
N ASN A 22 -53.59 -58.92 17.19
CA ASN A 22 -55.03 -59.29 17.09
C ASN A 22 -55.66 -59.25 15.69
N CYS A 23 -54.92 -59.58 14.63
CA CYS A 23 -55.48 -59.71 13.27
C CYS A 23 -54.90 -60.90 12.48
N ARG A 24 -54.85 -62.08 13.08
CA ARG A 24 -54.59 -63.35 12.37
C ARG A 24 -55.68 -64.37 12.65
N SER A 25 -56.87 -64.16 12.09
CA SER A 25 -57.83 -65.22 11.87
C SER A 25 -58.79 -64.90 10.70
N HIS A 26 -58.73 -65.78 9.68
CA HIS A 26 -59.83 -66.25 8.84
C HIS A 26 -60.06 -65.72 7.40
N ASN A 27 -59.97 -66.72 6.50
CA ASN A 27 -60.66 -67.04 5.23
C ASN A 27 -60.43 -66.22 3.92
N PRO A 28 -60.06 -66.85 2.77
CA PRO A 28 -59.59 -66.16 1.57
C PRO A 28 -60.63 -66.00 0.43
N HIS A 29 -61.91 -65.73 0.73
CA HIS A 29 -62.93 -65.47 -0.32
C HIS A 29 -63.87 -64.32 0.06
N ASP A 30 -63.45 -63.08 -0.18
CA ASP A 30 -64.31 -61.89 -0.28
C ASP A 30 -63.66 -60.86 -1.21
N PRO A 31 -64.29 -60.46 -2.35
CA PRO A 31 -63.72 -59.51 -3.30
C PRO A 31 -63.96 -58.03 -2.93
N ARG A 32 -64.32 -57.69 -1.69
CA ARG A 32 -64.44 -56.29 -1.26
C ARG A 32 -63.66 -56.02 0.03
N ARG A 33 -62.44 -55.46 -0.10
CA ARG A 33 -61.97 -54.47 0.89
C ARG A 33 -60.84 -53.59 0.37
N ALA A 34 -61.06 -52.29 0.60
CA ALA A 34 -60.23 -51.16 0.22
C ALA A 34 -58.81 -51.27 0.77
N ALA A 35 -57.85 -50.82 -0.03
CA ALA A 35 -56.47 -50.61 0.37
C ALA A 35 -56.40 -49.75 1.64
N CYS A 36 -55.82 -50.33 2.70
CA CYS A 36 -55.59 -49.62 3.96
C CYS A 36 -54.63 -48.44 3.73
N SER A 37 -55.14 -47.22 3.85
CA SER A 37 -54.40 -45.96 3.66
C SER A 37 -53.16 -45.83 4.56
N ARG A 38 -53.10 -46.56 5.67
CA ARG A 38 -51.95 -46.57 6.60
C ARG A 38 -50.74 -47.36 6.09
N CYS A 39 -50.92 -48.42 5.28
CA CYS A 39 -49.79 -49.17 4.71
C CYS A 39 -49.09 -48.40 3.58
N SER A 40 -49.86 -47.67 2.76
CA SER A 40 -49.31 -46.85 1.67
C SER A 40 -48.54 -45.62 2.17
N ALA A 41 -48.93 -45.08 3.34
CA ALA A 41 -48.25 -43.95 3.98
C ALA A 41 -46.88 -44.32 4.57
N HIS A 42 -46.72 -45.53 5.11
CA HIS A 42 -45.45 -45.98 5.68
C HIS A 42 -44.38 -46.31 4.62
N VAL A 43 -44.78 -46.88 3.47
CA VAL A 43 -43.87 -47.15 2.34
C VAL A 43 -43.36 -45.84 1.75
N THR A 44 -44.23 -44.86 1.54
CA THR A 44 -43.86 -43.54 1.00
C THR A 44 -42.99 -42.71 1.94
N GLN A 45 -43.13 -42.86 3.26
CA GLN A 45 -42.27 -42.18 4.24
C GLN A 45 -40.84 -42.77 4.27
N ASN A 46 -40.70 -44.08 4.17
CA ASN A 46 -39.39 -44.75 4.11
C ASN A 46 -38.63 -44.43 2.82
N GLU A 47 -39.32 -44.33 1.69
CA GLU A 47 -38.70 -43.90 0.42
C GLU A 47 -38.22 -42.44 0.47
N ARG A 48 -38.98 -41.54 1.10
CA ARG A 48 -38.55 -40.14 1.29
C ARG A 48 -37.29 -40.02 2.15
N VAL A 49 -37.19 -40.79 3.23
CA VAL A 49 -35.98 -40.80 4.09
C VAL A 49 -34.77 -41.37 3.34
N ARG A 50 -34.96 -42.42 2.52
CA ARG A 50 -33.89 -42.99 1.67
C ARG A 50 -33.44 -42.03 0.57
N ARG A 51 -34.36 -41.26 -0.02
CA ARG A 51 -34.05 -40.23 -1.03
C ARG A 51 -33.25 -39.08 -0.42
N PHE A 52 -33.70 -38.58 0.73
CA PHE A 52 -33.03 -37.50 1.47
C PHE A 52 -31.61 -37.87 1.93
N THR A 53 -31.41 -39.12 2.37
CA THR A 53 -30.09 -39.61 2.77
C THR A 53 -29.14 -39.80 1.57
N ARG A 54 -29.64 -40.22 0.41
CA ARG A 54 -28.87 -40.24 -0.84
C ARG A 54 -28.47 -38.83 -1.28
N GLU A 55 -29.41 -37.88 -1.30
CA GLU A 55 -29.13 -36.49 -1.68
C GLU A 55 -28.07 -35.83 -0.79
N LYS A 56 -28.13 -36.04 0.54
CA LYS A 56 -27.08 -35.56 1.45
C LYS A 56 -25.72 -36.20 1.22
N ARG A 57 -25.68 -37.49 0.86
CA ARG A 57 -24.44 -38.21 0.54
C ARG A 57 -23.82 -37.68 -0.76
N ASP A 58 -24.64 -37.44 -1.77
CA ASP A 58 -24.22 -36.90 -3.05
C ASP A 58 -23.74 -35.45 -2.91
N GLN A 59 -24.42 -34.61 -2.12
CA GLN A 59 -23.93 -33.25 -1.79
C GLN A 59 -22.57 -33.29 -1.09
N ARG A 60 -22.36 -34.21 -0.14
CA ARG A 60 -21.08 -34.36 0.54
C ARG A 60 -19.97 -34.83 -0.40
N GLN A 61 -20.25 -35.74 -1.32
CA GLN A 61 -19.29 -36.18 -2.34
C GLN A 61 -18.94 -35.05 -3.32
N ARG A 62 -19.91 -34.24 -3.76
CA ARG A 62 -19.64 -33.06 -4.61
C ARG A 62 -18.77 -32.03 -3.89
N ALA A 63 -19.03 -31.78 -2.61
CA ALA A 63 -18.22 -30.87 -1.81
C ALA A 63 -16.77 -31.36 -1.65
N LEU A 64 -16.58 -32.67 -1.42
CA LEU A 64 -15.24 -33.28 -1.37
C LEU A 64 -14.52 -33.23 -2.72
N HIS A 65 -15.24 -33.41 -3.82
CA HIS A 65 -14.67 -33.32 -5.16
C HIS A 65 -14.22 -31.89 -5.49
N GLN A 66 -15.06 -30.88 -5.18
CA GLN A 66 -14.69 -29.47 -5.31
C GLN A 66 -13.47 -29.09 -4.46
N GLN A 67 -13.39 -29.59 -3.22
CA GLN A 67 -12.22 -29.38 -2.38
C GLN A 67 -10.96 -30.03 -2.98
N HIS A 68 -11.10 -31.21 -3.59
CA HIS A 68 -9.97 -31.89 -4.20
C HIS A 68 -9.48 -31.17 -5.47
N GLU A 69 -10.39 -30.69 -6.32
CA GLU A 69 -10.08 -29.89 -7.51
C GLU A 69 -9.42 -28.56 -7.13
N GLN A 70 -9.90 -27.89 -6.08
CA GLN A 70 -9.24 -26.67 -5.56
C GLN A 70 -7.83 -26.96 -5.05
N ALA A 71 -7.63 -28.08 -4.33
CA ALA A 71 -6.32 -28.49 -3.85
C ALA A 71 -5.36 -28.87 -4.98
N GLN A 72 -5.83 -29.53 -6.04
CA GLN A 72 -5.03 -29.83 -7.24
C GLN A 72 -4.67 -28.57 -8.02
N SER A 73 -5.63 -27.66 -8.22
CA SER A 73 -5.39 -26.36 -8.86
C SER A 73 -4.34 -25.53 -8.11
N LEU A 74 -4.35 -25.55 -6.76
CA LEU A 74 -3.32 -24.91 -5.94
C LEU A 74 -1.94 -25.58 -6.10
N ARG A 75 -1.88 -26.92 -6.18
CA ARG A 75 -0.63 -27.67 -6.41
C ARG A 75 -0.05 -27.40 -7.80
N ASP A 76 -0.89 -27.37 -8.82
CA ASP A 76 -0.45 -27.12 -10.19
C ASP A 76 0.03 -25.67 -10.36
N ARG A 77 -0.65 -24.70 -9.73
CA ARG A 77 -0.17 -23.31 -9.64
C ARG A 77 1.15 -23.20 -8.89
N SER A 78 1.32 -23.95 -7.80
CA SER A 78 2.58 -24.00 -7.04
C SER A 78 3.72 -24.65 -7.84
N ALA A 79 3.46 -25.68 -8.64
CA ALA A 79 4.46 -26.32 -9.49
C ALA A 79 4.85 -25.45 -10.72
N ILE A 80 3.88 -24.70 -11.26
CA ILE A 80 4.14 -23.70 -12.32
C ILE A 80 4.94 -22.52 -11.75
N ALA A 81 4.60 -22.04 -10.54
CA ALA A 81 5.38 -21.04 -9.82
C ALA A 81 6.81 -21.56 -9.58
N ALA A 82 6.98 -22.78 -9.06
CA ALA A 82 8.28 -23.40 -8.80
C ALA A 82 9.17 -23.54 -10.06
N ARG A 83 8.58 -23.73 -11.26
CA ARG A 83 9.32 -23.76 -12.54
C ARG A 83 9.62 -22.36 -13.09
N ALA A 84 8.84 -21.35 -12.74
CA ALA A 84 9.08 -19.95 -13.08
C ALA A 84 10.03 -19.24 -12.08
N THR A 85 10.17 -19.76 -10.86
CA THR A 85 10.97 -19.20 -9.76
C THR A 85 12.34 -19.87 -9.63
N ARG A 86 13.12 -19.98 -10.71
CA ARG A 86 14.58 -19.99 -10.52
C ARG A 86 14.98 -18.55 -10.22
N SER A 87 14.72 -18.10 -9.00
CA SER A 87 15.21 -16.81 -8.51
C SER A 87 16.71 -16.92 -8.34
N ILE A 88 17.43 -16.37 -9.30
CA ILE A 88 18.89 -16.36 -9.31
C ILE A 88 19.37 -15.16 -8.49
N PRO A 89 20.25 -15.35 -7.49
CA PRO A 89 20.63 -14.27 -6.60
C PRO A 89 21.62 -13.28 -7.22
N ILE A 90 21.61 -12.05 -6.71
CA ILE A 90 22.76 -11.15 -6.74
C ILE A 90 23.45 -11.20 -5.38
N LEU A 91 24.77 -11.39 -5.37
CA LEU A 91 25.63 -11.12 -4.23
C LEU A 91 26.10 -9.68 -4.33
N LEU A 92 25.80 -8.86 -3.34
CA LEU A 92 26.24 -7.48 -3.28
C LEU A 92 27.12 -7.27 -2.07
N ARG A 93 28.33 -6.76 -2.33
CA ARG A 93 29.28 -6.32 -1.33
C ARG A 93 29.33 -4.80 -1.33
N VAL A 94 29.31 -4.20 -0.15
CA VAL A 94 29.53 -2.78 0.06
C VAL A 94 30.76 -2.61 0.92
N THR A 95 31.67 -1.73 0.51
CA THR A 95 32.90 -1.43 1.25
C THR A 95 33.06 0.07 1.39
N ALA A 96 33.72 0.53 2.46
CA ALA A 96 34.18 1.91 2.52
C ALA A 96 35.18 2.19 1.38
N ASP A 97 35.16 3.40 0.84
CA ASP A 97 36.18 3.90 -0.09
C ASP A 97 37.39 4.40 0.70
N GLU A 98 38.57 3.80 0.47
CA GLU A 98 39.82 4.15 1.16
C GLU A 98 40.63 5.22 0.40
N SER A 99 40.11 5.79 -0.70
CA SER A 99 40.86 6.78 -1.48
C SER A 99 41.05 8.11 -0.71
N GLU A 100 42.29 8.38 -0.29
CA GLU A 100 42.76 9.69 0.18
C GLU A 100 42.79 10.73 -0.97
N GLU A 101 41.62 11.21 -1.43
CA GLU A 101 41.54 12.51 -2.10
C GLU A 101 40.43 13.33 -1.45
N SER A 102 40.81 13.97 -0.34
CA SER A 102 39.99 14.97 0.32
C SER A 102 40.02 16.28 -0.47
N SER A 103 39.03 16.50 -1.34
CA SER A 103 38.63 17.87 -1.63
C SER A 103 37.86 18.39 -0.42
N THR A 104 38.57 19.02 0.50
CA THR A 104 37.98 19.78 1.62
C THR A 104 37.18 20.95 1.07
N LEU A 105 35.89 20.73 0.81
CA LEU A 105 34.91 21.80 0.68
C LEU A 105 34.39 22.10 2.09
N ASP A 106 34.88 23.22 2.61
CA ASP A 106 34.66 23.75 3.94
C ASP A 106 33.15 23.93 4.22
N SER A 107 32.60 23.10 5.11
CA SER A 107 31.22 23.21 5.57
C SER A 107 31.11 24.21 6.72
N SER A 108 31.30 25.49 6.42
CA SER A 108 30.93 26.58 7.33
C SER A 108 29.62 27.23 6.86
N SER A 109 28.50 26.58 7.16
CA SER A 109 27.18 27.22 7.05
C SER A 109 26.38 27.03 8.33
N THR A 110 25.97 28.15 8.91
CA THR A 110 25.07 28.28 10.04
C THR A 110 23.89 27.30 9.95
N SER A 111 23.92 26.29 10.82
CA SER A 111 22.83 25.36 11.02
C SER A 111 21.59 26.09 11.55
N ARG A 112 20.65 26.42 10.67
CA ARG A 112 19.24 26.39 11.06
C ARG A 112 18.77 24.96 10.88
N SER A 113 18.58 24.30 12.02
CA SER A 113 18.04 22.95 12.12
C SER A 113 16.73 22.83 11.35
N SER A 114 16.77 22.14 10.20
CA SER A 114 15.63 21.38 9.70
C SER A 114 15.49 20.18 10.62
N SER A 115 14.65 20.29 11.64
CA SER A 115 14.28 19.16 12.47
C SER A 115 13.66 18.08 11.59
N SER A 116 14.20 16.87 11.69
CA SER A 116 13.49 15.66 11.28
C SER A 116 12.08 15.66 11.89
N MET A 117 11.13 15.20 11.09
CA MET A 117 9.70 15.10 11.38
C MET A 117 9.36 14.04 12.47
N SER A 118 10.23 13.83 13.47
CA SER A 118 10.06 12.78 14.48
C SER A 118 10.27 13.18 15.94
N ASP A 119 10.69 14.41 16.29
CA ASP A 119 10.95 14.77 17.70
C ASP A 119 10.28 16.06 18.18
N VAL A 120 8.94 16.06 18.29
CA VAL A 120 8.20 16.98 19.19
C VAL A 120 7.00 16.27 19.82
N LEU A 121 7.25 15.26 20.65
CA LEU A 121 6.24 14.71 21.56
C LEU A 121 6.82 14.58 22.97
N SER A 122 6.87 15.69 23.70
CA SER A 122 7.05 15.64 25.15
C SER A 122 6.58 16.94 25.82
N LYS A 123 5.65 16.79 26.77
CA LYS A 123 5.18 17.77 27.77
C LYS A 123 4.16 18.82 27.30
N ARG A 124 2.89 18.56 27.66
CA ARG A 124 2.12 19.47 28.56
C ARG A 124 0.83 18.81 29.05
N SER A 125 0.85 18.36 30.31
CA SER A 125 -0.38 18.12 31.08
C SER A 125 -0.70 19.35 31.95
N LYS A 126 -2.01 19.57 32.14
CA LYS A 126 -2.66 20.43 33.14
C LYS A 126 -2.61 21.96 32.91
N ARG A 127 -3.72 22.54 32.41
CA ARG A 127 -4.61 23.39 33.23
C ARG A 127 -5.89 23.91 32.54
N LYS A 128 -6.98 23.73 33.30
CA LYS A 128 -8.20 24.55 33.52
C LYS A 128 -9.24 24.76 32.41
N ARG A 129 -10.35 24.03 32.65
CA ARG A 129 -11.75 24.27 32.28
C ARG A 129 -12.24 25.73 32.50
N ARG A 130 -13.05 26.20 31.54
CA ARG A 130 -14.25 27.09 31.57
C ARG A 130 -14.29 27.78 30.19
N SER A 131 -15.34 27.77 29.38
CA SER A 131 -16.78 27.92 29.58
C SER A 131 -17.52 27.20 28.44
N ALA A 132 -18.61 26.51 28.75
CA ALA A 132 -19.42 25.79 27.78
C ALA A 132 -20.36 26.76 27.04
N HIS A 133 -20.08 27.02 25.77
CA HIS A 133 -21.09 27.50 24.83
C HIS A 133 -21.76 26.29 24.20
N LYS A 134 -23.05 26.10 24.50
CA LYS A 134 -23.92 25.08 23.90
C LYS A 134 -24.13 25.40 22.41
N SER A 135 -23.19 24.97 21.58
CA SER A 135 -23.44 24.74 20.16
C SER A 135 -24.24 23.43 20.03
N ARG A 136 -25.41 23.52 19.40
CA ARG A 136 -26.22 22.36 18.99
C ARG A 136 -25.43 21.56 17.95
N SER A 137 -24.50 20.71 18.39
CA SER A 137 -23.99 19.63 17.55
C SER A 137 -25.04 18.52 17.53
N GLY A 138 -25.63 18.29 16.36
CA GLY A 138 -26.42 17.09 16.15
C GLY A 138 -25.52 15.87 16.40
N ILE A 139 -25.97 14.96 17.25
CA ILE A 139 -25.31 13.66 17.45
C ILE A 139 -25.29 12.98 16.09
N ARG A 140 -24.14 12.97 15.41
CA ARG A 140 -23.95 12.21 14.18
C ARG A 140 -24.07 10.74 14.60
N GLY A 141 -25.11 10.06 14.13
CA GLY A 141 -25.29 8.63 14.40
C GLY A 141 -24.08 7.85 13.92
N ARG A 142 -23.73 6.77 14.64
CA ARG A 142 -22.66 5.84 14.26
C ARG A 142 -22.84 5.39 12.81
N LEU A 143 -21.77 5.40 12.02
CA LEU A 143 -21.81 4.95 10.62
C LEU A 143 -22.15 3.46 10.58
N ASP A 144 -23.19 3.09 9.82
CA ASP A 144 -23.55 1.71 9.50
C ASP A 144 -22.90 1.31 8.17
N VAL A 145 -21.81 0.55 8.24
CA VAL A 145 -21.05 0.08 7.06
C VAL A 145 -21.88 -0.83 6.15
N HIS A 146 -22.86 -1.58 6.68
CA HIS A 146 -23.76 -2.37 5.85
C HIS A 146 -24.71 -1.48 5.03
N LYS A 147 -25.14 -0.36 5.62
CA LYS A 147 -25.95 0.64 4.89
C LYS A 147 -25.15 1.30 3.78
N VAL A 148 -23.86 1.56 3.98
CA VAL A 148 -22.98 2.12 2.94
C VAL A 148 -22.94 1.21 1.71
N VAL A 149 -22.68 -0.09 1.87
CA VAL A 149 -22.66 -1.04 0.74
C VAL A 149 -23.98 -1.04 -0.03
N ARG A 150 -25.13 -1.02 0.68
CA ARG A 150 -26.46 -0.94 0.06
C ARG A 150 -26.71 0.38 -0.67
N GLN A 151 -26.14 1.48 -0.18
CA GLN A 151 -26.29 2.81 -0.79
C GLN A 151 -25.49 2.95 -2.09
N TYR A 152 -24.38 2.22 -2.23
CA TYR A 152 -23.51 2.26 -3.39
C TYR A 152 -23.44 0.88 -4.08
N PRO A 153 -24.51 0.42 -4.76
CA PRO A 153 -24.48 -0.83 -5.51
C PRO A 153 -23.63 -0.70 -6.78
N VAL A 154 -23.08 -1.83 -7.25
CA VAL A 154 -22.27 -1.89 -8.47
C VAL A 154 -23.07 -1.39 -9.67
N GLY A 155 -22.45 -0.56 -10.52
CA GLY A 155 -23.07 0.06 -11.69
C GLY A 155 -23.81 1.37 -11.42
N ALA A 156 -24.08 1.73 -10.16
CA ALA A 156 -24.69 3.02 -9.83
C ALA A 156 -23.73 4.19 -10.09
N GLN A 157 -24.29 5.32 -10.51
CA GLN A 157 -23.56 6.53 -10.86
C GLN A 157 -23.78 7.65 -9.85
N PHE A 158 -22.69 8.30 -9.44
CA PHE A 158 -22.70 9.40 -8.49
C PHE A 158 -21.68 10.45 -8.90
N HIS A 159 -22.14 11.69 -9.16
CA HIS A 159 -21.28 12.84 -9.44
C HIS A 159 -20.18 12.60 -10.51
N GLY A 160 -20.47 11.80 -11.55
CA GLY A 160 -19.51 11.46 -12.62
C GLY A 160 -18.63 10.24 -12.34
N PHE A 161 -18.94 9.47 -11.30
CA PHE A 161 -18.28 8.21 -10.97
C PHE A 161 -19.25 7.04 -11.05
N THR A 162 -18.80 5.94 -11.65
CA THR A 162 -19.49 4.65 -11.64
C THR A 162 -18.88 3.70 -10.61
N VAL A 163 -19.71 3.11 -9.74
CA VAL A 163 -19.27 2.08 -8.77
C VAL A 163 -18.89 0.80 -9.51
N GLN A 164 -17.64 0.36 -9.32
CA GLN A 164 -17.08 -0.86 -9.90
C GLN A 164 -17.18 -2.06 -8.94
N ARG A 165 -16.98 -1.82 -7.65
CA ARG A 165 -17.03 -2.82 -6.58
C ARG A 165 -17.53 -2.18 -5.30
N SER A 166 -18.30 -2.92 -4.53
CA SER A 166 -18.87 -2.48 -3.25
C SER A 166 -19.00 -3.69 -2.36
N GLU A 167 -18.22 -3.74 -1.27
CA GLU A 167 -18.16 -4.92 -0.41
C GLU A 167 -17.87 -4.57 1.04
N LEU A 168 -18.22 -5.49 1.92
CA LEU A 168 -17.90 -5.43 3.34
C LEU A 168 -16.60 -6.20 3.60
N VAL A 169 -15.70 -5.61 4.36
CA VAL A 169 -14.49 -6.26 4.87
C VAL A 169 -14.65 -6.43 6.38
N THR A 170 -15.19 -7.57 6.78
CA THR A 170 -15.66 -7.83 8.15
C THR A 170 -14.55 -7.81 9.19
N GLU A 171 -13.38 -8.32 8.82
CA GLU A 171 -12.17 -8.40 9.64
C GLU A 171 -11.60 -7.01 9.98
N LEU A 172 -11.97 -5.97 9.22
CA LEU A 172 -11.55 -4.59 9.44
C LEU A 172 -12.71 -3.65 9.80
N ASP A 173 -13.93 -4.17 9.97
CA ASP A 173 -15.16 -3.42 10.26
C ASP A 173 -15.36 -2.20 9.33
N LEU A 174 -15.23 -2.41 8.02
CA LEU A 174 -15.33 -1.36 7.02
C LEU A 174 -16.05 -1.80 5.74
N ALA A 175 -16.55 -0.83 4.98
CA ALA A 175 -17.06 -1.03 3.62
C ALA A 175 -16.07 -0.44 2.60
N ALA A 176 -15.68 -1.24 1.61
CA ALA A 176 -14.77 -0.85 0.54
C ALA A 176 -15.57 -0.59 -0.75
N ILE A 177 -15.51 0.66 -1.23
CA ILE A 177 -16.20 1.11 -2.44
C ILE A 177 -15.15 1.53 -3.47
N LEU A 178 -15.03 0.78 -4.56
CA LEU A 178 -14.17 1.10 -5.69
C LEU A 178 -15.00 1.77 -6.78
N LEU A 179 -14.61 2.96 -7.21
CA LEU A 179 -15.27 3.73 -8.25
C LEU A 179 -14.29 4.09 -9.37
N LYS A 180 -14.86 4.42 -10.53
CA LYS A 180 -14.13 4.94 -11.69
C LYS A 180 -14.83 6.21 -12.17
N HIS A 181 -14.08 7.29 -12.37
CA HIS A 181 -14.60 8.51 -12.99
C HIS A 181 -14.85 8.26 -14.47
N ASP A 182 -16.04 8.63 -14.95
CA ASP A 182 -16.54 8.22 -16.26
C ASP A 182 -15.72 8.85 -17.41
N ASP A 183 -15.40 10.14 -17.29
CA ASP A 183 -14.72 10.89 -18.36
C ASP A 183 -13.21 10.71 -18.38
N THR A 184 -12.58 10.59 -17.21
CA THR A 184 -11.11 10.57 -17.08
C THR A 184 -10.54 9.18 -16.85
N GLY A 185 -11.38 8.22 -16.45
CA GLY A 185 -10.96 6.89 -16.03
C GLY A 185 -10.25 6.83 -14.68
N CYS A 186 -10.16 7.95 -13.96
CA CYS A 186 -9.53 8.03 -12.64
C CYS A 186 -10.17 7.03 -11.66
N LYS A 187 -9.35 6.25 -10.96
CA LYS A 187 -9.83 5.26 -9.98
C LYS A 187 -9.94 5.90 -8.61
N TYR A 188 -11.01 5.60 -7.87
CA TYR A 188 -11.24 6.08 -6.51
C TYR A 188 -11.52 4.89 -5.60
N LEU A 189 -10.76 4.72 -4.53
CA LEU A 189 -11.08 3.78 -3.44
C LEU A 189 -11.53 4.55 -2.19
N HIS A 190 -12.75 4.28 -1.72
CA HIS A 190 -13.25 4.79 -0.44
C HIS A 190 -13.43 3.66 0.55
N LEU A 191 -12.84 3.81 1.74
CA LEU A 191 -12.96 2.88 2.86
C LEU A 191 -13.82 3.53 3.95
N ALA A 192 -15.11 3.22 3.94
CA ALA A 192 -16.05 3.76 4.91
C ALA A 192 -15.93 2.98 6.22
N ARG A 193 -15.55 3.66 7.30
CA ARG A 193 -15.39 3.08 8.64
C ARG A 193 -15.88 4.07 9.68
N ASN A 194 -16.42 3.58 10.79
CA ASN A 194 -16.84 4.45 11.89
C ASN A 194 -15.61 4.96 12.68
N ASP A 195 -14.86 5.85 12.05
CA ASP A 195 -13.63 6.48 12.55
C ASP A 195 -13.66 7.97 12.20
N THR A 196 -13.45 8.82 13.21
CA THR A 196 -13.53 10.27 13.02
C THR A 196 -12.28 10.83 12.37
N ASP A 197 -11.13 10.13 12.41
CA ASP A 197 -9.91 10.59 11.74
C ASP A 197 -9.95 10.24 10.25
N ASN A 198 -10.39 11.20 9.45
CA ASN A 198 -10.65 10.97 8.03
C ASN A 198 -9.40 11.28 7.20
N VAL A 199 -9.11 10.42 6.23
CA VAL A 199 -7.94 10.53 5.34
C VAL A 199 -8.40 10.83 3.92
N PHE A 200 -7.64 11.66 3.22
CA PHE A 200 -7.68 11.75 1.76
C PHE A 200 -6.27 11.63 1.21
N ALA A 201 -6.12 10.95 0.07
CA ALA A 201 -4.87 10.92 -0.65
C ALA A 201 -5.08 10.93 -2.17
N THR A 202 -4.14 11.59 -2.86
CA THR A 202 -4.00 11.51 -4.32
C THR A 202 -2.67 10.85 -4.64
N LEU A 203 -2.68 9.84 -5.48
CA LEU A 203 -1.49 9.11 -5.92
C LEU A 203 -1.36 9.20 -7.43
N PHE A 204 -0.16 9.51 -7.92
CA PHE A 204 0.20 9.48 -9.33
C PHE A 204 1.25 8.41 -9.56
N ARG A 205 1.16 7.70 -10.66
CA ARG A 205 2.28 6.90 -11.15
C ARG A 205 3.31 7.82 -11.78
N THR A 206 4.50 7.91 -11.21
CA THR A 206 5.57 8.84 -11.60
C THR A 206 6.82 8.04 -11.90
N ILE A 207 6.88 7.47 -13.11
CA ILE A 207 7.98 6.62 -13.56
C ILE A 207 9.18 7.51 -13.92
N PRO A 208 10.32 7.46 -13.19
CA PRO A 208 11.53 8.17 -13.56
C PRO A 208 12.12 7.61 -14.87
N GLU A 209 12.80 8.46 -15.62
CA GLU A 209 13.54 8.11 -16.85
C GLU A 209 15.06 8.23 -16.67
N ASP A 210 15.47 8.81 -15.55
CA ASP A 210 16.84 9.08 -15.15
C ASP A 210 16.88 9.28 -13.62
N SER A 211 18.08 9.51 -13.09
CA SER A 211 18.29 9.76 -11.65
C SER A 211 18.32 11.24 -11.30
N THR A 212 17.70 12.12 -12.11
CA THR A 212 17.71 13.57 -11.84
C THR A 212 16.79 13.98 -10.69
N GLY A 213 15.92 13.09 -10.21
CA GLY A 213 15.00 13.36 -9.11
C GLY A 213 13.76 14.17 -9.52
N ALA A 214 13.42 14.23 -10.81
CA ALA A 214 12.23 14.94 -11.29
C ALA A 214 10.92 14.62 -10.54
N PRO A 215 10.60 13.35 -10.17
CA PRO A 215 9.43 13.05 -9.36
C PRO A 215 9.46 13.73 -7.98
N HIS A 216 10.61 13.67 -7.31
CA HIS A 216 10.81 14.19 -5.95
C HIS A 216 10.82 15.72 -5.91
N ILE A 217 11.54 16.35 -6.84
CA ILE A 217 11.54 17.81 -6.97
C ILE A 217 10.13 18.31 -7.28
N LEU A 218 9.40 17.62 -8.16
CA LEU A 218 8.03 17.99 -8.48
C LEU A 218 7.08 17.84 -7.28
N GLU A 219 7.32 16.87 -6.41
CA GLU A 219 6.54 16.65 -5.19
C GLU A 219 6.55 17.88 -4.27
N HIS A 220 7.74 18.41 -3.98
CA HIS A 220 7.90 19.68 -3.27
C HIS A 220 7.27 20.85 -4.04
N TYR A 221 7.53 20.88 -5.35
CA TYR A 221 7.28 22.04 -6.18
C TYR A 221 5.80 22.34 -6.43
N VAL A 222 4.96 21.31 -6.60
CA VAL A 222 3.51 21.52 -6.81
C VAL A 222 2.80 22.12 -5.59
N LEU A 223 3.42 22.07 -4.41
CA LEU A 223 2.87 22.59 -3.16
C LEU A 223 3.33 24.03 -2.84
N ASN A 224 4.16 24.63 -3.70
CA ASN A 224 4.66 26.01 -3.60
C ASN A 224 3.76 27.07 -4.27
N GLY A 225 2.49 26.75 -4.41
CA GLY A 225 1.46 27.68 -4.85
C GLY A 225 0.77 27.23 -6.13
N SER A 226 -0.48 27.63 -6.23
CA SER A 226 -1.40 27.17 -7.27
C SER A 226 -2.26 28.32 -7.80
N GLU A 227 -3.04 28.09 -8.86
CA GLU A 227 -3.93 29.11 -9.42
C GLU A 227 -4.89 29.72 -8.38
N LYS A 228 -5.50 28.89 -7.52
CA LYS A 228 -6.44 29.35 -6.49
C LYS A 228 -5.73 29.90 -5.26
N TYR A 229 -4.54 29.37 -4.95
CA TYR A 229 -3.73 29.76 -3.80
C TYR A 229 -2.35 30.21 -4.29
N PRO A 230 -2.22 31.41 -4.92
CA PRO A 230 -0.99 31.86 -5.55
C PRO A 230 0.03 32.41 -4.55
N ILE A 231 0.03 31.83 -3.34
CA ILE A 231 0.95 32.15 -2.26
C ILE A 231 2.06 31.12 -2.26
N ARG A 232 3.29 31.58 -2.02
CA ARG A 232 4.45 30.71 -1.82
C ARG A 232 4.27 29.83 -0.58
N ASP A 233 4.80 28.61 -0.61
CA ASP A 233 4.73 27.61 0.46
C ASP A 233 3.32 27.40 1.04
N ALA A 234 2.34 27.20 0.15
CA ALA A 234 0.93 27.10 0.53
C ALA A 234 0.68 25.97 1.54
N LEU A 235 1.31 24.81 1.36
CA LEU A 235 1.21 23.68 2.30
C LEU A 235 1.83 24.01 3.66
N LEU A 236 3.02 24.62 3.68
CA LEU A 236 3.69 25.01 4.93
C LEU A 236 2.84 25.99 5.73
N LYS A 237 2.15 26.92 5.06
CA LYS A 237 1.21 27.82 5.71
C LYS A 237 -0.01 27.09 6.27
N MET A 238 -0.45 25.99 5.66
CA MET A 238 -1.53 25.17 6.19
C MET A 238 -1.15 24.45 7.49
N MET A 239 0.13 24.12 7.72
CA MET A 239 0.57 23.50 8.97
C MET A 239 0.24 24.33 10.22
N THR A 240 0.11 25.66 10.09
CA THR A 240 -0.24 26.55 11.20
C THR A 240 -1.70 26.99 11.21
N ARG A 241 -2.49 26.56 10.21
CA ARG A 241 -3.87 27.00 9.95
C ARG A 241 -4.89 25.85 9.89
N SER A 242 -4.42 24.62 10.09
CA SER A 242 -5.20 23.40 10.08
C SER A 242 -5.09 22.69 11.43
N VAL A 243 -6.07 21.86 11.73
CA VAL A 243 -6.08 20.95 12.89
C VAL A 243 -5.90 19.50 12.40
N TYR A 244 -5.02 19.33 11.40
CA TYR A 244 -4.67 18.05 10.82
C TYR A 244 -4.09 17.09 11.86
N SER A 245 -4.38 15.82 11.69
CA SER A 245 -3.73 14.70 12.38
C SER A 245 -2.49 14.28 11.61
N PHE A 246 -2.54 14.32 10.27
CA PHE A 246 -1.41 14.05 9.39
C PHE A 246 -1.44 14.94 8.15
N MET A 247 -0.28 15.39 7.68
CA MET A 247 -0.15 16.14 6.44
C MET A 247 1.26 15.95 5.90
N ASN A 248 1.40 15.37 4.71
CA ASN A 248 2.69 15.20 4.07
C ASN A 248 2.55 14.99 2.56
N ALA A 249 3.66 14.70 1.91
CA ALA A 249 3.75 14.10 0.60
C ALA A 249 4.98 13.17 0.54
N PHE A 250 4.97 12.22 -0.38
CA PHE A 250 5.99 11.19 -0.48
C PHE A 250 6.26 10.83 -1.93
N THR A 251 7.53 10.66 -2.27
CA THR A 251 7.97 10.11 -3.55
C THR A 251 8.57 8.73 -3.32
N ALA A 252 7.90 7.71 -3.86
CA ALA A 252 8.45 6.37 -4.00
C ALA A 252 9.13 6.21 -5.37
N ASP A 253 9.59 5.00 -5.68
CA ASP A 253 10.35 4.74 -6.90
C ASP A 253 9.57 4.95 -8.20
N ASP A 254 8.25 4.74 -8.16
CA ASP A 254 7.38 4.76 -9.33
C ASP A 254 6.02 5.42 -9.08
N PHE A 255 5.83 6.03 -7.91
CA PHE A 255 4.64 6.80 -7.60
C PHE A 255 4.93 7.95 -6.63
N THR A 256 4.11 8.99 -6.70
CA THR A 256 4.10 10.12 -5.76
C THR A 256 2.74 10.16 -5.08
N LEU A 257 2.73 10.26 -3.75
CA LEU A 257 1.55 10.21 -2.89
C LEU A 257 1.42 11.51 -2.09
N TYR A 258 0.21 12.07 -2.06
CA TYR A 258 -0.10 13.28 -1.30
C TYR A 258 -1.24 13.01 -0.31
N PRO A 259 -0.94 12.55 0.92
CA PRO A 259 -1.95 12.26 1.93
C PRO A 259 -2.09 13.37 2.99
N PHE A 260 -3.31 13.56 3.47
CA PHE A 260 -3.59 14.27 4.71
C PHE A 260 -4.72 13.58 5.48
N SER A 261 -4.79 13.84 6.79
CA SER A 261 -5.90 13.42 7.64
C SER A 261 -6.29 14.50 8.65
N THR A 262 -7.55 14.49 9.04
CA THR A 262 -8.09 15.40 10.06
C THR A 262 -9.39 14.85 10.63
N THR A 263 -9.64 15.16 11.89
CA THR A 263 -10.91 14.85 12.57
C THR A 263 -12.00 15.90 12.31
N ASN A 264 -11.64 17.04 11.70
CA ASN A 264 -12.54 18.16 11.50
C ASN A 264 -13.05 18.24 10.05
N ALA A 265 -14.36 18.13 9.85
CA ALA A 265 -14.97 18.13 8.51
C ALA A 265 -14.77 19.43 7.71
N LYS A 266 -14.64 20.59 8.38
CA LYS A 266 -14.37 21.85 7.69
C LYS A 266 -12.91 21.91 7.27
N ASP A 267 -12.01 21.52 8.16
CA ASP A 267 -10.58 21.43 7.88
C ASP A 267 -10.28 20.45 6.75
N PHE A 268 -10.96 19.31 6.73
CA PHE A 268 -10.84 18.32 5.65
C PHE A 268 -11.08 18.96 4.28
N LYS A 269 -12.17 19.73 4.14
CA LYS A 269 -12.48 20.44 2.88
C LYS A 269 -11.46 21.53 2.55
N ASN A 270 -10.88 22.19 3.56
CA ASN A 270 -9.83 23.19 3.35
C ASN A 270 -8.55 22.53 2.82
N LEU A 271 -8.06 21.49 3.50
CA LEU A 271 -6.89 20.72 3.09
C LEU A 271 -7.09 20.09 1.72
N GLN A 272 -8.24 19.44 1.49
CA GLN A 272 -8.58 18.85 0.20
C GLN A 272 -8.51 19.89 -0.92
N SER A 273 -8.99 21.12 -0.67
CA SER A 273 -8.90 22.19 -1.66
C SER A 273 -7.48 22.64 -1.92
N VAL A 274 -6.61 22.75 -0.90
CA VAL A 274 -5.22 23.20 -1.09
C VAL A 274 -4.41 22.14 -1.81
N TYR A 275 -4.53 20.87 -1.39
CA TYR A 275 -3.85 19.74 -2.01
C TYR A 275 -4.23 19.56 -3.48
N LEU A 276 -5.53 19.47 -3.79
CA LEU A 276 -5.97 19.26 -5.17
C LEU A 276 -5.61 20.42 -6.07
N ASP A 277 -5.62 21.66 -5.56
CA ASP A 277 -5.25 22.81 -6.37
C ASP A 277 -3.76 22.88 -6.64
N GLY A 278 -2.92 22.62 -5.64
CA GLY A 278 -1.46 22.49 -5.80
C GLY A 278 -1.11 21.42 -6.83
N ILE A 279 -1.71 20.24 -6.69
CA ILE A 279 -1.40 19.10 -7.55
C ILE A 279 -1.88 19.28 -8.99
N PHE A 280 -3.11 19.77 -9.21
CA PHE A 280 -3.69 19.81 -10.56
C PHE A 280 -3.51 21.15 -11.27
N ARG A 281 -3.21 22.23 -10.54
CA ARG A 281 -3.08 23.59 -11.06
C ARG A 281 -1.92 24.36 -10.39
N PRO A 282 -0.70 23.78 -10.32
CA PRO A 282 0.47 24.45 -9.76
C PRO A 282 0.93 25.61 -10.64
N LEU A 283 1.57 26.60 -10.04
CA LEU A 283 2.15 27.73 -10.78
C LEU A 283 3.47 27.38 -11.49
N LEU A 284 4.23 26.42 -10.93
CA LEU A 284 5.53 25.96 -11.45
C LEU A 284 6.46 27.12 -11.85
N LYS A 285 6.69 28.08 -10.95
CA LYS A 285 7.58 29.23 -11.19
C LYS A 285 9.04 28.83 -11.14
N GLU A 286 9.87 29.34 -12.05
CA GLU A 286 11.29 28.98 -12.14
C GLU A 286 12.06 29.20 -10.82
N LEU A 287 11.83 30.32 -10.12
CA LEU A 287 12.49 30.60 -8.83
C LEU A 287 12.14 29.57 -7.74
N ASP A 288 10.92 29.04 -7.75
CA ASP A 288 10.51 28.01 -6.80
C ASP A 288 11.18 26.66 -7.17
N PHE A 289 11.39 26.37 -8.45
CA PHE A 289 12.23 25.22 -8.89
C PHE A 289 13.68 25.39 -8.43
N MET A 290 14.27 26.57 -8.59
CA MET A 290 15.63 26.87 -8.14
C MET A 290 15.81 26.76 -6.62
N GLN A 291 14.74 27.00 -5.85
CA GLN A 291 14.74 26.76 -4.41
C GLN A 291 14.67 25.26 -4.09
N GLU A 292 13.62 24.59 -4.57
CA GLU A 292 13.30 23.23 -4.16
C GLU A 292 14.25 22.21 -4.77
N GLY A 293 14.56 22.33 -6.06
CA GLY A 293 15.43 21.41 -6.79
C GLY A 293 16.89 21.74 -6.58
N TRP A 294 17.44 22.58 -7.47
CA TRP A 294 18.83 23.02 -7.42
C TRP A 294 19.03 24.35 -8.14
N ARG A 295 20.11 25.06 -7.81
CA ARG A 295 20.61 26.25 -8.48
C ARG A 295 22.09 26.43 -8.22
N LEU A 296 22.74 27.23 -9.07
CA LEU A 296 24.01 27.86 -8.76
C LEU A 296 23.75 29.16 -7.99
N GLU A 297 24.44 29.32 -6.86
CA GLU A 297 24.39 30.55 -6.06
C GLU A 297 25.81 30.95 -5.65
N PRO A 298 26.18 32.24 -5.73
CA PRO A 298 27.45 32.70 -5.20
C PRO A 298 27.52 32.41 -3.69
N LEU A 299 28.66 31.90 -3.23
CA LEU A 299 28.95 31.71 -1.82
C LEU A 299 28.83 33.02 -1.03
N LYS A 300 29.22 34.15 -1.66
CA LYS A 300 29.06 35.51 -1.16
C LYS A 300 28.05 36.27 -2.04
N PRO A 301 26.76 36.31 -1.66
CA PRO A 301 25.72 36.98 -2.45
C PRO A 301 25.96 38.48 -2.68
N ASP A 302 26.71 39.13 -1.79
CA ASP A 302 26.98 40.58 -1.86
C ASP A 302 28.14 40.96 -2.81
N ASP A 303 28.96 39.98 -3.26
CA ASP A 303 29.98 40.19 -4.31
C ASP A 303 29.99 38.99 -5.29
N PRO A 304 28.98 38.88 -6.17
CA PRO A 304 28.88 37.76 -7.11
C PRO A 304 30.05 37.70 -8.10
N SER A 305 30.63 38.85 -8.45
CA SER A 305 31.72 38.97 -9.43
C SER A 305 33.02 38.29 -8.99
N ASN A 306 33.31 38.25 -7.68
CA ASN A 306 34.50 37.61 -7.13
C ASN A 306 34.17 36.42 -6.22
N SER A 307 32.93 35.91 -6.29
CA SER A 307 32.51 34.77 -5.48
C SER A 307 32.68 33.46 -6.25
N GLU A 308 33.14 32.44 -5.55
CA GLU A 308 32.93 31.06 -5.98
C GLU A 308 31.42 30.75 -6.02
N TYR A 309 31.00 29.91 -6.96
CA TYR A 309 29.62 29.47 -7.09
C TYR A 309 29.47 28.06 -6.54
N VAL A 310 28.42 27.86 -5.75
CA VAL A 310 28.11 26.57 -5.14
C VAL A 310 26.72 26.11 -5.54
N LEU A 311 26.52 24.80 -5.57
CA LEU A 311 25.20 24.21 -5.78
C LEU A 311 24.39 24.29 -4.48
N LYS A 312 23.18 24.84 -4.57
CA LYS A 312 22.20 24.89 -3.46
C LYS A 312 20.84 24.37 -3.95
N GLY A 313 20.06 23.79 -3.04
CA GLY A 313 18.73 23.29 -3.32
C GLY A 313 18.22 22.45 -2.15
N ILE A 314 16.90 22.43 -1.91
CA ILE A 314 16.32 21.66 -0.80
C ILE A 314 16.48 20.17 -1.05
N VAL A 315 15.97 19.67 -2.18
CA VAL A 315 16.06 18.26 -2.56
C VAL A 315 17.50 17.83 -2.79
N LEU A 316 18.34 18.70 -3.39
CA LEU A 316 19.77 18.39 -3.53
C LEU A 316 20.43 18.11 -2.17
N ASN A 317 20.18 18.95 -1.15
CA ASN A 317 20.78 18.78 0.17
C ASN A 317 20.14 17.63 0.95
N GLU A 318 18.83 17.42 0.80
CA GLU A 318 18.12 16.27 1.35
C GLU A 318 18.73 14.96 0.84
N MET A 319 18.90 14.84 -0.48
CA MET A 319 19.47 13.63 -1.08
C MET A 319 20.94 13.45 -0.73
N LYS A 320 21.73 14.52 -0.56
CA LYS A 320 23.08 14.38 0.04
C LYS A 320 23.03 13.74 1.43
N GLY A 321 22.08 14.15 2.27
CA GLY A 321 21.85 13.51 3.58
C GLY A 321 21.37 12.07 3.48
N VAL A 322 20.50 11.75 2.51
CA VAL A 322 20.07 10.36 2.26
C VAL A 322 21.25 9.47 1.84
N TYR A 323 22.18 10.00 1.05
CA TYR A 323 23.37 9.27 0.59
C TYR A 323 24.48 9.18 1.65
N SER A 324 24.36 9.88 2.79
CA SER A 324 25.31 9.69 3.91
C SER A 324 25.01 8.44 4.75
N ASP A 325 23.85 7.80 4.56
CA ASP A 325 23.53 6.49 5.14
C ASP A 325 24.04 5.36 4.26
N SER A 326 25.13 4.70 4.68
CA SER A 326 25.79 3.61 3.95
C SER A 326 24.87 2.42 3.68
N PHE A 327 23.99 2.09 4.62
CA PHE A 327 23.00 1.04 4.47
C PHE A 327 21.89 1.43 3.49
N GLY A 328 21.47 2.69 3.51
CA GLY A 328 20.59 3.27 2.51
C GLY A 328 21.16 3.19 1.09
N VAL A 329 22.45 3.49 0.93
CA VAL A 329 23.19 3.34 -0.34
C VAL A 329 23.21 1.87 -0.77
N MET A 330 23.55 0.95 0.14
CA MET A 330 23.54 -0.49 -0.15
C MET A 330 22.18 -0.96 -0.68
N ARG A 331 21.10 -0.66 0.05
CA ARG A 331 19.74 -1.07 -0.31
C ARG A 331 19.34 -0.54 -1.69
N ARG A 332 19.64 0.73 -1.95
CA ARG A 332 19.36 1.40 -3.22
C ARG A 332 20.12 0.78 -4.39
N LYS A 333 21.44 0.64 -4.26
CA LYS A 333 22.27 0.07 -5.33
C LYS A 333 21.94 -1.41 -5.58
N THR A 334 21.54 -2.15 -4.54
CA THR A 334 21.01 -3.52 -4.68
C THR A 334 19.78 -3.55 -5.57
N LYS A 335 18.79 -2.72 -5.26
CA LYS A 335 17.55 -2.65 -6.04
C LYS A 335 17.83 -2.24 -7.49
N MET A 336 18.66 -1.22 -7.70
CA MET A 336 19.03 -0.75 -9.04
C MET A 336 19.76 -1.82 -9.86
N ALA A 337 20.62 -2.60 -9.21
CA ALA A 337 21.32 -3.71 -9.86
C ALA A 337 20.41 -4.91 -10.15
N LEU A 338 19.42 -5.14 -9.30
CA LEU A 338 18.44 -6.22 -9.46
C LEU A 338 17.42 -5.93 -10.57
N TYR A 339 17.03 -4.66 -10.74
CA TYR A 339 15.99 -4.22 -11.68
C TYR A 339 16.46 -3.08 -12.61
N PRO A 340 17.52 -3.27 -13.41
CA PRO A 340 18.15 -2.19 -14.18
C PRO A 340 17.37 -1.72 -15.41
N SER A 341 16.43 -2.51 -15.94
CA SER A 341 15.78 -2.20 -17.23
C SER A 341 14.61 -1.21 -17.12
N GLY A 342 14.03 -1.08 -15.93
CA GLY A 342 12.84 -0.27 -15.66
C GLY A 342 13.10 0.93 -14.74
N PRO A 343 12.04 1.54 -14.17
CA PRO A 343 12.19 2.70 -13.28
C PRO A 343 13.06 2.43 -12.05
N TYR A 344 13.13 1.18 -11.60
CA TYR A 344 13.88 0.80 -10.40
C TYR A 344 15.40 0.80 -10.60
N GLY A 345 15.87 0.91 -11.86
CA GLY A 345 17.27 1.16 -12.21
C GLY A 345 17.69 2.62 -12.03
N HIS A 346 16.75 3.51 -11.72
CA HIS A 346 16.97 4.94 -11.49
C HIS A 346 16.70 5.33 -10.04
N GLU A 347 17.25 6.48 -9.64
CA GLU A 347 16.95 7.08 -8.34
C GLU A 347 15.85 8.15 -8.44
N ALA A 348 14.61 7.76 -8.13
CA ALA A 348 13.46 8.65 -8.18
C ALA A 348 13.57 9.86 -7.22
N GLY A 349 14.29 9.68 -6.09
CA GLY A 349 14.61 10.75 -5.15
C GLY A 349 15.61 11.78 -5.70
N GLY A 350 16.42 11.40 -6.69
CA GLY A 350 17.55 12.16 -7.21
C GLY A 350 18.90 11.65 -6.69
N ASP A 351 19.80 11.28 -7.60
CA ASP A 351 21.22 11.13 -7.29
C ASP A 351 21.82 12.55 -7.19
N PRO A 352 22.47 12.94 -6.08
CA PRO A 352 23.06 14.27 -5.93
C PRO A 352 23.97 14.70 -7.08
N LEU A 353 24.61 13.76 -7.77
CA LEU A 353 25.46 14.03 -8.93
C LEU A 353 24.68 14.25 -10.24
N LYS A 354 23.40 13.85 -10.27
CA LYS A 354 22.51 13.95 -11.44
C LYS A 354 21.39 14.97 -11.28
N ILE A 355 21.06 15.36 -10.05
CA ILE A 355 20.07 16.42 -9.80
C ILE A 355 20.36 17.70 -10.61
N PRO A 356 21.62 18.17 -10.74
CA PRO A 356 21.95 19.35 -11.55
C PRO A 356 21.69 19.21 -13.06
N ASP A 357 21.42 18.01 -13.57
CA ASP A 357 21.08 17.81 -14.98
C ASP A 357 19.60 18.14 -15.27
N LEU A 358 18.75 18.27 -14.22
CA LEU A 358 17.34 18.60 -14.39
C LEU A 358 17.14 20.07 -14.75
N SER A 359 16.47 20.35 -15.86
CA SER A 359 16.03 21.70 -16.21
C SER A 359 14.61 22.00 -15.72
N TRP A 360 14.29 23.28 -15.54
CA TRP A 360 12.93 23.72 -15.23
C TRP A 360 11.90 23.25 -16.27
N GLU A 361 12.24 23.31 -17.55
CA GLU A 361 11.41 22.78 -18.64
C GLU A 361 11.24 21.25 -18.57
N GLY A 362 12.29 20.53 -18.15
CA GLY A 362 12.24 19.09 -17.87
C GLY A 362 11.21 18.77 -16.78
N THR A 363 11.22 19.52 -15.67
CA THR A 363 10.25 19.38 -14.58
C THR A 363 8.82 19.63 -15.04
N LYS A 364 8.57 20.70 -15.82
CA LYS A 364 7.24 21.00 -16.39
C LYS A 364 6.78 19.92 -17.36
N SER A 365 7.70 19.38 -18.16
CA SER A 365 7.42 18.28 -19.09
C SER A 365 7.08 16.99 -18.34
N PHE A 366 7.78 16.69 -17.26
CA PHE A 366 7.47 15.57 -16.37
C PHE A 366 6.08 15.74 -15.73
N TYR A 367 5.76 16.92 -15.22
CA TYR A 367 4.43 17.25 -14.68
C TYR A 367 3.32 17.00 -15.70
N LYS A 368 3.43 17.59 -16.89
CA LYS A 368 2.41 17.50 -17.95
C LYS A 368 2.13 16.04 -18.36
N ARG A 369 3.15 15.18 -18.33
CA ARG A 369 3.03 13.76 -18.66
C ARG A 369 2.35 12.95 -17.56
N ASN A 370 2.67 13.22 -16.29
CA ASN A 370 2.32 12.32 -15.19
C ASN A 370 1.12 12.79 -14.34
N TYR A 371 0.82 14.09 -14.28
CA TYR A 371 -0.16 14.65 -13.34
C TYR A 371 -1.58 14.82 -13.93
N HIS A 372 -1.88 14.11 -15.02
CA HIS A 372 -3.24 14.03 -15.56
C HIS A 372 -4.12 13.12 -14.68
N PRO A 373 -5.40 13.46 -14.42
CA PRO A 373 -6.27 12.64 -13.57
C PRO A 373 -6.47 11.18 -14.02
N SER A 374 -6.29 10.88 -15.31
CA SER A 374 -6.31 9.51 -15.83
C SER A 374 -5.18 8.63 -15.28
N ASN A 375 -4.08 9.24 -14.84
CA ASN A 375 -2.96 8.59 -14.19
C ASN A 375 -3.06 8.65 -12.65
N ALA A 376 -4.05 9.37 -12.12
CA ALA A 376 -4.28 9.50 -10.70
C ALA A 376 -5.11 8.34 -10.15
N LYS A 377 -4.81 7.98 -8.90
CA LYS A 377 -5.67 7.19 -8.03
C LYS A 377 -6.03 8.03 -6.82
N LEU A 378 -7.31 8.05 -6.48
CA LEU A 378 -7.86 8.76 -5.34
C LEU A 378 -8.17 7.77 -4.22
N PHE A 379 -7.95 8.20 -2.99
CA PHE A 379 -8.23 7.42 -1.80
C PHE A 379 -8.92 8.29 -0.75
N SER A 380 -9.91 7.74 -0.06
CA SER A 380 -10.39 8.29 1.21
C SER A 380 -10.78 7.22 2.21
N TYR A 381 -10.71 7.58 3.48
CA TYR A 381 -11.05 6.72 4.62
C TYR A 381 -11.75 7.52 5.71
N GLY A 382 -12.67 6.89 6.43
CA GLY A 382 -13.27 7.40 7.66
C GLY A 382 -14.79 7.45 7.63
N ASP A 383 -15.37 8.25 8.51
CA ASP A 383 -16.81 8.36 8.74
C ASP A 383 -17.51 9.48 7.93
N MET A 384 -16.76 10.28 7.17
CA MET A 384 -17.33 11.32 6.33
C MET A 384 -18.08 10.71 5.14
N PRO A 385 -19.27 11.24 4.77
CA PRO A 385 -20.07 10.66 3.70
C PRO A 385 -19.35 10.68 2.35
N LEU A 386 -19.24 9.53 1.69
CA LEU A 386 -18.68 9.41 0.33
C LEU A 386 -19.30 10.40 -0.66
N LYS A 387 -20.61 10.64 -0.58
CA LYS A 387 -21.31 11.61 -1.43
C LYS A 387 -20.65 12.98 -1.42
N ASP A 388 -20.26 13.48 -0.26
CA ASP A 388 -19.61 14.79 -0.11
C ASP A 388 -18.24 14.81 -0.79
N HIS A 389 -17.48 13.71 -0.71
CA HIS A 389 -16.20 13.57 -1.41
C HIS A 389 -16.38 13.55 -2.93
N LEU A 390 -17.35 12.80 -3.44
CA LEU A 390 -17.62 12.69 -4.88
C LEU A 390 -18.10 14.03 -5.45
N GLU A 391 -18.97 14.74 -4.73
CA GLU A 391 -19.40 16.08 -5.10
C GLU A 391 -18.22 17.06 -5.17
N PHE A 392 -17.32 17.02 -4.18
CA PHE A 392 -16.12 17.85 -4.18
C PHE A 392 -15.20 17.55 -5.36
N MET A 393 -14.96 16.26 -5.65
CA MET A 393 -14.08 15.84 -6.74
C MET A 393 -14.61 16.22 -8.12
N LYS A 394 -15.94 16.20 -8.32
CA LYS A 394 -16.58 16.60 -9.58
C LYS A 394 -16.12 17.99 -10.03
N HIS A 395 -15.97 18.94 -9.10
CA HIS A 395 -15.52 20.31 -9.43
C HIS A 395 -14.10 20.38 -9.99
N TYR A 396 -13.22 19.45 -9.62
CA TYR A 396 -11.84 19.39 -10.11
C TYR A 396 -11.74 18.56 -11.39
N LEU A 397 -12.37 17.38 -11.42
CA LEU A 397 -12.23 16.45 -12.55
C LEU A 397 -12.97 16.89 -13.80
N ASN A 398 -14.11 17.59 -13.68
CA ASN A 398 -14.87 18.07 -14.84
C ASN A 398 -14.06 19.02 -15.74
N LYS A 399 -13.05 19.70 -15.21
CA LYS A 399 -12.18 20.59 -15.99
C LYS A 399 -11.23 19.85 -16.95
N PHE A 400 -11.16 18.53 -16.84
CA PHE A 400 -10.32 17.66 -17.68
C PHE A 400 -11.12 16.91 -18.76
N GLN A 401 -12.42 17.20 -18.89
CA GLN A 401 -13.27 16.63 -19.94
C GLN A 401 -12.69 16.90 -21.34
N ASN A 402 -12.83 15.92 -22.24
CA ASN A 402 -12.47 15.99 -23.67
C ASN A 402 -10.98 16.18 -24.00
N LYS A 403 -10.06 16.09 -23.02
CA LYS A 403 -8.63 16.03 -23.32
C LYS A 403 -8.25 14.61 -23.69
N LYS A 404 -7.53 14.43 -24.81
CA LYS A 404 -6.93 13.13 -25.15
C LYS A 404 -6.11 12.66 -23.96
N VAL A 405 -6.51 11.53 -23.40
CA VAL A 405 -5.86 10.90 -22.27
C VAL A 405 -4.61 10.19 -22.78
N PRO A 406 -3.39 10.64 -22.43
CA PRO A 406 -2.22 9.80 -22.65
C PRO A 406 -2.38 8.55 -21.78
N ALA A 407 -2.18 7.38 -22.38
CA ALA A 407 -2.20 6.13 -21.63
C ALA A 407 -1.10 6.19 -20.56
N PRO A 408 -1.40 5.86 -19.29
CA PRO A 408 -0.39 5.73 -18.26
C PRO A 408 0.71 4.79 -18.71
N ARG A 409 1.98 5.17 -18.49
CA ARG A 409 3.10 4.26 -18.74
C ARG A 409 2.93 3.01 -17.86
N THR A 410 3.21 1.86 -18.45
CA THR A 410 3.21 0.56 -17.77
C THR A 410 4.63 0.20 -17.38
N ILE A 411 4.78 -0.35 -16.19
CA ILE A 411 6.03 -0.94 -15.73
C ILE A 411 6.06 -2.38 -16.23
N THR A 412 7.07 -2.72 -17.00
CA THR A 412 7.34 -4.08 -17.44
C THR A 412 8.10 -4.83 -16.35
N GLU A 413 7.93 -6.14 -16.31
CA GLU A 413 8.69 -7.01 -15.40
C GLU A 413 10.14 -7.12 -15.88
N GLU A 414 11.08 -7.19 -14.95
CA GLU A 414 12.50 -7.37 -15.21
C GLU A 414 12.76 -8.79 -15.75
N PRO A 415 13.54 -8.93 -16.84
CA PRO A 415 13.96 -10.23 -17.32
C PRO A 415 14.76 -11.00 -16.26
N ARG A 416 14.33 -12.24 -15.96
CA ARG A 416 15.04 -13.10 -15.00
C ARG A 416 16.38 -13.52 -15.56
N TRP A 417 17.42 -13.40 -14.74
CA TRP A 417 18.76 -13.80 -15.13
C TRP A 417 18.91 -15.31 -15.22
N THR A 418 19.97 -15.75 -15.89
CA THR A 418 20.33 -17.16 -16.07
C THR A 418 21.50 -17.61 -15.19
N GLU A 419 22.23 -16.67 -14.59
CA GLU A 419 23.37 -16.91 -13.70
C GLU A 419 23.49 -15.84 -12.61
N PRO A 420 24.02 -16.17 -11.41
CA PRO A 420 24.21 -15.21 -10.34
C PRO A 420 25.12 -14.06 -10.76
N ARG A 421 24.91 -12.90 -10.14
CA ARG A 421 25.74 -11.71 -10.37
C ARG A 421 26.41 -11.27 -9.08
N GLU A 422 27.54 -10.61 -9.21
CA GLU A 422 28.25 -9.99 -8.10
C GLU A 422 28.40 -8.49 -8.35
N LEU A 423 28.18 -7.67 -7.33
CA LEU A 423 28.41 -6.22 -7.39
C LEU A 423 29.15 -5.75 -6.15
N THR A 424 30.19 -4.94 -6.35
CA THR A 424 30.85 -4.19 -5.27
C THR A 424 30.47 -2.71 -5.39
N VAL A 425 30.01 -2.12 -4.29
CA VAL A 425 29.62 -0.72 -4.19
C VAL A 425 30.45 -0.05 -3.11
N TYR A 426 30.87 1.18 -3.39
CA TYR A 426 31.60 2.01 -2.44
C TYR A 426 30.69 3.06 -1.83
N TYR A 427 30.90 3.39 -0.57
CA TYR A 427 30.28 4.53 0.10
C TYR A 427 31.35 5.34 0.84
N GLN A 428 31.03 6.60 1.08
CA GLN A 428 31.91 7.48 1.83
C GLN A 428 31.85 7.11 3.31
N GLU A 429 32.99 6.77 3.89
CA GLU A 429 33.09 6.48 5.32
C GLU A 429 32.65 7.69 6.15
N ASN A 430 31.95 7.45 7.27
CA ASN A 430 31.60 8.53 8.18
C ASN A 430 32.86 8.92 8.96
N PRO A 431 33.39 10.15 8.80
CA PRO A 431 34.63 10.57 9.47
C PRO A 431 34.53 10.56 11.01
N GLN A 432 33.31 10.54 11.55
CA GLN A 432 33.03 10.52 12.99
C GLN A 432 32.88 9.11 13.56
N SER A 433 32.78 8.06 12.73
CA SER A 433 32.70 6.69 13.22
C SER A 433 34.10 6.18 13.58
N LYS A 434 34.41 6.13 14.88
CA LYS A 434 35.66 5.56 15.41
C LYS A 434 35.76 4.03 15.24
N GLU A 435 34.62 3.39 14.96
CA GLU A 435 34.42 1.95 14.77
C GLU A 435 33.44 1.72 13.59
N GLY A 436 33.62 2.44 12.48
CA GLY A 436 32.71 2.33 11.33
C GLY A 436 32.60 0.89 10.85
N ASN A 437 31.38 0.44 10.54
CA ASN A 437 31.20 -0.82 9.83
C ASN A 437 32.03 -0.73 8.55
N LYS A 438 32.97 -1.64 8.31
CA LYS A 438 33.93 -1.50 7.20
C LYS A 438 33.39 -2.09 5.90
N ALA A 439 32.50 -3.06 6.05
CA ALA A 439 31.88 -3.74 4.93
C ALA A 439 30.49 -4.28 5.30
N ALA A 440 29.66 -4.42 4.29
CA ALA A 440 28.42 -5.18 4.38
C ALA A 440 28.29 -6.11 3.17
N VAL A 441 27.76 -7.30 3.40
CA VAL A 441 27.51 -8.27 2.33
C VAL A 441 26.06 -8.71 2.42
N ALA A 442 25.35 -8.68 1.30
CA ALA A 442 24.00 -9.20 1.19
C ALA A 442 23.84 -10.08 -0.05
N VAL A 443 23.00 -11.09 0.10
CA VAL A 443 22.48 -11.89 -1.01
C VAL A 443 21.03 -11.52 -1.21
N THR A 444 20.66 -11.17 -2.44
CA THR A 444 19.31 -10.71 -2.77
C THR A 444 18.70 -11.55 -3.87
N TYR A 445 17.44 -11.92 -3.69
CA TYR A 445 16.66 -12.76 -4.59
C TYR A 445 15.44 -11.97 -5.08
N ALA A 446 15.30 -11.78 -6.39
CA ALA A 446 14.06 -11.27 -6.96
C ALA A 446 12.92 -12.28 -6.75
N LEU A 447 11.75 -11.80 -6.33
CA LEU A 447 10.56 -12.62 -6.06
C LEU A 447 9.53 -12.45 -7.19
N THR A 448 8.32 -12.98 -7.01
CA THR A 448 7.21 -12.86 -7.97
C THR A 448 6.69 -11.41 -8.05
N PRO A 449 6.13 -10.95 -9.18
CA PRO A 449 5.46 -9.64 -9.26
C PRO A 449 4.43 -9.42 -8.15
N ILE A 450 4.31 -8.18 -7.66
CA ILE A 450 3.47 -7.80 -6.50
C ILE A 450 1.98 -8.14 -6.70
N LYS A 451 1.52 -8.25 -7.96
CA LYS A 451 0.14 -8.58 -8.32
C LYS A 451 -0.27 -10.02 -7.95
N ASN A 452 0.68 -10.90 -7.66
CA ASN A 452 0.38 -12.23 -7.10
C ASN A 452 0.15 -12.11 -5.58
N ASP A 453 -1.01 -11.58 -5.19
CA ASP A 453 -1.32 -11.19 -3.80
C ASP A 453 -1.09 -12.33 -2.79
N PHE A 454 -1.61 -13.53 -3.07
CA PHE A 454 -1.50 -14.67 -2.17
C PHE A 454 -0.07 -15.22 -2.04
N GLU A 455 0.67 -15.23 -3.14
CA GLU A 455 2.05 -15.70 -3.15
C GLU A 455 2.96 -14.73 -2.40
N ASN A 456 2.83 -13.43 -2.64
CA ASN A 456 3.56 -12.40 -1.89
C ASN A 456 3.22 -12.41 -0.40
N PHE A 457 1.96 -12.62 -0.03
CA PHE A 457 1.56 -12.83 1.37
C PHE A 457 2.27 -14.05 1.98
N SER A 458 2.32 -15.16 1.24
CA SER A 458 3.01 -16.38 1.67
C SER A 458 4.52 -16.18 1.82
N LEU A 459 5.14 -15.47 0.86
CA LEU A 459 6.56 -15.13 0.87
C LEU A 459 6.92 -14.19 2.02
N LYS A 460 6.03 -13.24 2.37
CA LYS A 460 6.21 -12.39 3.55
C LYS A 460 6.24 -13.21 4.83
N ILE A 461 5.30 -14.16 5.01
CA ILE A 461 5.31 -15.06 6.16
C ILE A 461 6.57 -15.92 6.17
N LEU A 462 6.98 -16.46 5.02
CA LEU A 462 8.20 -17.26 4.91
C LEU A 462 9.43 -16.43 5.30
N SER A 463 9.54 -15.20 4.83
CA SER A 463 10.63 -14.28 5.19
C SER A 463 10.71 -14.04 6.70
N GLU A 464 9.57 -13.80 7.36
CA GLU A 464 9.51 -13.63 8.82
C GLU A 464 10.02 -14.89 9.52
N LEU A 465 9.61 -16.09 9.09
CA LEU A 465 10.09 -17.36 9.67
C LEU A 465 11.60 -17.58 9.46
N LEU A 466 12.15 -17.06 8.37
CA LEU A 466 13.56 -17.23 7.99
C LEU A 466 14.49 -16.25 8.73
N VAL A 467 14.01 -15.05 9.07
CA VAL A 467 14.85 -13.94 9.54
C VAL A 467 14.49 -13.44 10.95
N ALA A 468 13.23 -13.50 11.35
CA ALA A 468 12.76 -12.81 12.54
C ALA A 468 13.03 -13.56 13.85
N GLY A 469 13.91 -12.98 14.67
CA GLY A 469 14.16 -13.40 16.05
C GLY A 469 15.21 -14.51 16.19
N PRO A 470 15.64 -14.80 17.43
CA PRO A 470 16.77 -15.68 17.72
C PRO A 470 16.57 -17.15 17.32
N ASN A 471 15.32 -17.54 17.06
CA ASN A 471 14.99 -18.89 16.62
C ASN A 471 15.03 -19.07 15.10
N ALA A 472 15.06 -17.98 14.34
CA ALA A 472 15.07 -18.01 12.89
C ALA A 472 16.41 -18.55 12.35
N PRO A 473 16.39 -19.36 11.27
CA PRO A 473 17.58 -20.03 10.77
C PRO A 473 18.66 -19.04 10.32
N PHE A 474 18.33 -17.98 9.58
CA PHE A 474 19.35 -17.00 9.17
C PHE A 474 19.88 -16.20 10.34
N TYR A 475 19.04 -15.87 11.33
CA TYR A 475 19.50 -15.19 12.53
C TYR A 475 20.57 -16.02 13.25
N LYS A 476 20.29 -17.31 13.51
CA LYS A 476 21.24 -18.22 14.15
C LYS A 476 22.52 -18.34 13.34
N CYS A 477 22.41 -18.74 12.07
CA CYS A 477 23.57 -18.98 11.23
C CYS A 477 24.43 -17.72 11.06
N LEU A 478 23.83 -16.54 10.82
CA LEU A 478 24.60 -15.32 10.63
C LEU A 478 25.17 -14.78 11.94
N GLN A 479 24.45 -14.80 13.06
CA GLN A 479 25.03 -14.36 14.33
C GLN A 479 26.15 -15.28 14.81
N GLU A 480 25.98 -16.60 14.70
CA GLU A 480 26.97 -17.59 15.14
C GLU A 480 28.17 -17.71 14.18
N SER A 481 28.07 -17.22 12.94
CA SER A 481 29.13 -17.37 11.93
C SER A 481 30.44 -16.62 12.22
N HIS A 482 30.50 -15.74 13.22
CA HIS A 482 31.62 -14.83 13.48
C HIS A 482 32.06 -13.95 12.27
N LEU A 483 31.32 -13.95 11.15
CA LEU A 483 31.63 -13.21 9.90
C LEU A 483 31.32 -11.70 9.94
N GLY A 484 31.13 -11.11 11.12
CA GLY A 484 30.73 -9.71 11.27
C GLY A 484 30.00 -9.43 12.58
N THR A 485 29.63 -8.18 12.80
CA THR A 485 29.06 -7.68 14.07
C THR A 485 27.54 -7.82 14.16
N GLY A 486 26.82 -7.78 13.03
CA GLY A 486 25.36 -7.85 13.05
C GLY A 486 24.70 -8.15 11.70
N MET A 487 23.45 -8.63 11.76
CA MET A 487 22.62 -8.81 10.56
C MET A 487 22.10 -7.45 10.09
N LEU A 488 22.00 -7.23 8.78
CA LEU A 488 21.43 -6.01 8.22
C LEU A 488 19.99 -5.82 8.71
N SER A 489 19.67 -4.62 9.20
CA SER A 489 18.36 -4.28 9.77
C SER A 489 17.20 -4.38 8.78
N PHE A 490 17.50 -4.33 7.49
CA PHE A 490 16.57 -4.45 6.36
C PHE A 490 16.63 -5.83 5.69
N SER A 491 17.16 -6.84 6.39
CA SER A 491 17.06 -8.24 5.93
C SER A 491 15.60 -8.71 5.99
N GLY A 492 15.13 -9.33 4.93
CA GLY A 492 13.78 -9.86 4.79
C GLY A 492 13.15 -9.54 3.45
N TYR A 493 11.82 -9.61 3.41
CA TYR A 493 10.98 -9.30 2.28
C TYR A 493 10.82 -7.78 2.13
N GLU A 494 11.22 -7.25 0.97
CA GLU A 494 10.94 -5.87 0.55
C GLU A 494 9.84 -5.89 -0.51
N GLY A 495 8.74 -5.20 -0.23
CA GLY A 495 7.52 -5.22 -1.03
C GLY A 495 7.21 -3.90 -1.74
N LEU A 496 8.08 -2.89 -1.61
CA LEU A 496 7.92 -1.62 -2.30
C LEU A 496 8.41 -1.74 -3.74
N GLY A 497 7.47 -1.74 -4.68
CA GLY A 497 7.72 -1.81 -6.13
C GLY A 497 6.84 -2.84 -6.84
N ASN A 498 7.00 -2.96 -8.16
CA ASN A 498 6.27 -3.91 -8.99
C ASN A 498 6.78 -5.34 -8.79
N GLU A 499 8.05 -5.51 -8.40
CA GLU A 499 8.69 -6.80 -8.15
C GLU A 499 9.41 -6.79 -6.79
N PRO A 500 8.80 -7.39 -5.76
CA PRO A 500 9.40 -7.63 -4.46
C PRO A 500 10.71 -8.41 -4.53
N TYR A 501 11.54 -8.27 -3.52
CA TYR A 501 12.76 -9.06 -3.36
C TYR A 501 12.95 -9.52 -1.92
N PHE A 502 13.70 -10.60 -1.72
CA PHE A 502 14.19 -11.02 -0.42
C PHE A 502 15.67 -10.70 -0.31
N LEU A 503 16.07 -9.96 0.72
CA LEU A 503 17.46 -9.62 1.00
C LEU A 503 17.89 -10.24 2.32
N ILE A 504 19.05 -10.86 2.36
CA ILE A 504 19.66 -11.29 3.62
C ILE A 504 21.13 -10.93 3.62
N GLY A 505 21.60 -10.30 4.70
CA GLY A 505 23.00 -9.91 4.76
C GLY A 505 23.48 -9.58 6.16
N LYS A 506 24.79 -9.38 6.24
CA LYS A 506 25.53 -9.12 7.47
C LYS A 506 26.47 -7.94 7.24
N PHE A 507 26.71 -7.16 8.28
CA PHE A 507 27.71 -6.10 8.29
C PHE A 507 28.85 -6.45 9.26
N GLU A 508 30.06 -6.04 8.88
CA GLU A 508 31.28 -6.12 9.66
C GLU A 508 31.44 -4.88 10.51
#